data_AF-A0A3C1A770-F1
#
_entry.id   AF-A0A3C1A770-F1
#
_cell.length_a   1.000
_cell.length_b   1.000
_cell.length_c   1.000
_cell.angle_alpha   90.00
_cell.angle_beta   90.00
_cell.angle_gamma   90.00
#
_symmetry.space_group_name_H-M   'P 1'
#
loop_
_entity.id
_entity.type
_entity.pdbx_description
1 polymer ?
#
loop_
_entity_poly.entity_id
_entity_poly.type
_entity_poly.pdbx_seq_one_letter_code
_entity_poly.pdbx_strand_id
1 'polypeptide(L)'
;MVEEALLKKALGFYVSEEKRVVKANGQEEVTTVSKEVPPDVTAASAWLKNRCPDKWRDKPQDNDNEVFRRLDKIMGEIDAEADR
;
A
#
# COMPACT_ATOMS: atom_id res chain seq x y z
N MET A 1 8.84 -10.76 6.08
CA MET A 1 9.29 -9.84 5.00
C MET A 1 8.68 -8.45 5.20
N VAL A 2 9.14 -7.40 4.50
CA VAL A 2 8.63 -6.02 4.65
C VAL A 2 7.11 -5.91 4.45
N GLU A 3 6.58 -6.72 3.54
CA GLU A 3 5.15 -6.82 3.23
C GLU A 3 4.27 -7.21 4.42
N GLU A 4 4.69 -8.18 5.23
CA GLU A 4 3.92 -8.63 6.41
C GLU A 4 3.88 -7.57 7.51
N ALA A 5 4.98 -6.83 7.68
CA ALA A 5 5.05 -5.73 8.63
C ALA A 5 4.12 -4.58 8.23
N LEU A 6 4.05 -4.27 6.93
CA LEU A 6 3.12 -3.26 6.40
C LEU A 6 1.67 -3.69 6.58
N LEU A 7 1.33 -4.94 6.28
CA LEU A 7 -0.02 -5.47 6.49
C LEU A 7 -0.43 -5.43 7.97
N LYS A 8 0.46 -5.88 8.87
CA LYS A 8 0.22 -5.82 10.31
C LYS A 8 -0.04 -4.40 10.80
N LYS A 9 0.72 -3.43 10.27
CA LYS A 9 0.51 -2.00 10.59
C LYS A 9 -0.78 -1.46 9.99
N ALA A 10 -1.14 -1.87 8.76
CA ALA A 10 -2.35 -1.46 8.08
C ALA A 10 -3.64 -1.92 8.80
N LEU A 11 -3.59 -3.10 9.46
CA LEU A 11 -4.73 -3.66 10.20
C LEU A 11 -4.80 -3.20 11.66
N GLY A 12 -3.72 -2.63 12.19
CA GLY A 12 -3.56 -2.40 13.62
C GLY A 12 -3.16 -3.68 14.37
N PHE A 13 -2.51 -3.52 15.51
CA PHE A 13 -2.03 -4.65 16.32
C PHE A 13 -1.80 -4.24 17.77
N TYR A 14 -1.76 -5.23 18.65
CA TYR A 14 -1.39 -5.03 20.05
C TYR A 14 0.11 -5.24 20.24
N VAL A 15 0.73 -4.37 21.04
CA VAL A 15 2.13 -4.47 21.47
C VAL A 15 2.15 -4.66 22.97
N SER A 16 2.75 -5.75 23.42
CA SER A 16 3.08 -5.97 24.82
C SER A 16 4.44 -5.35 25.12
N GLU A 17 4.47 -4.37 26.03
CA GLU A 17 5.69 -3.83 26.61
C GLU A 17 5.83 -4.35 28.04
N GLU A 18 6.95 -4.99 28.36
CA GLU A 18 7.29 -5.33 29.73
C GLU A 18 8.07 -4.19 30.36
N LYS A 19 7.49 -3.60 31.40
CA LYS A 19 8.16 -2.58 32.21
C LYS A 19 8.67 -3.25 33.49
N ARG A 20 9.98 -3.30 33.63
CA ARG A 20 10.67 -3.89 34.78
C ARG A 20 11.13 -2.77 35.71
N VAL A 21 10.61 -2.77 36.94
CA VAL A 21 10.94 -1.78 37.96
C VAL A 21 11.60 -2.50 39.12
N VAL A 22 12.86 -2.17 39.39
CA VAL A 22 13.58 -2.66 40.57
C VAL A 22 13.26 -1.73 41.73
N LYS A 23 12.58 -2.25 42.75
CA LYS A 23 12.25 -1.51 43.96
C LYS A 23 13.48 -1.39 44.87
N ALA A 24 13.50 -0.38 45.74
CA ALA A 24 14.59 -0.12 46.69
C ALA A 24 14.87 -1.28 47.67
N ASN A 25 13.91 -2.21 47.83
CA ASN A 25 14.05 -3.43 48.63
C ASN A 25 14.66 -4.62 47.85
N GLY A 26 15.13 -4.41 46.62
CA GLY A 26 15.70 -5.46 45.76
C GLY A 26 14.67 -6.35 45.07
N GLN A 27 13.36 -6.12 45.26
CA GLN A 27 12.32 -6.85 44.53
C GLN A 27 12.14 -6.28 43.12
N GLU A 28 12.05 -7.18 42.15
CA GLU A 28 11.80 -6.86 40.75
C GLU A 28 10.30 -6.97 40.47
N GLU A 29 9.66 -5.86 40.09
CA GLU A 29 8.28 -5.84 39.64
C GLU A 29 8.26 -5.78 38.10
N VAL A 30 7.67 -6.80 37.48
CA VAL A 30 7.46 -6.84 36.03
C VAL A 30 5.99 -6.53 35.76
N THR A 31 5.73 -5.40 35.11
CA THR A 31 4.41 -5.00 34.65
C THR A 31 4.33 -5.17 33.14
N THR A 32 3.46 -6.07 32.67
CA THR A 32 3.15 -6.19 31.25
C THR A 32 2.04 -5.21 30.89
N VAL A 33 2.33 -4.27 30.00
CA VAL A 33 1.36 -3.29 29.48
C VAL A 33 1.03 -3.67 28.04
N SER A 34 -0.24 -3.88 27.74
CA SER A 34 -0.72 -4.04 26.35
C SER A 34 -1.16 -2.70 25.80
N LYS A 35 -0.55 -2.26 24.70
CA LYS A 35 -0.91 -1.04 23.97
C LYS A 35 -1.54 -1.42 22.64
N GLU A 36 -2.69 -0.82 22.34
CA GLU A 36 -3.28 -0.89 21.01
C GLU A 36 -2.56 0.07 20.06
N VAL A 37 -2.11 -0.44 18.92
CA VAL A 37 -1.63 0.37 17.80
C VAL A 37 -2.76 0.39 16.77
N PRO A 38 -3.39 1.55 16.52
CA PRO A 38 -4.50 1.63 15.58
C PRO A 38 -4.02 1.37 14.14
N PRO A 39 -4.95 1.01 13.24
CA PRO A 39 -4.70 0.87 11.81
C PRO A 39 -4.00 2.10 11.21
N ASP A 40 -2.93 1.88 10.45
CA ASP A 40 -2.21 2.94 9.72
C ASP A 40 -2.75 3.06 8.28
N VAL A 41 -3.43 4.17 8.00
CA VAL A 41 -4.04 4.48 6.70
C VAL A 41 -2.98 4.59 5.58
N THR A 42 -1.76 5.04 5.90
CA THR A 42 -0.67 5.15 4.93
C THR A 42 -0.17 3.75 4.55
N ALA A 43 -0.01 2.87 5.52
CA ALA A 43 0.35 1.48 5.27
C ALA A 43 -0.74 0.76 4.46
N ALA A 44 -2.02 1.01 4.76
CA ALA A 44 -3.14 0.48 3.99
C ALA A 44 -3.12 0.98 2.53
N SER A 45 -2.90 2.28 2.31
CA SER A 45 -2.79 2.87 0.97
C SER A 45 -1.61 2.27 0.19
N ALA A 46 -0.44 2.15 0.80
CA ALA A 46 0.74 1.54 0.18
C ALA A 46 0.51 0.06 -0.18
N TRP A 47 -0.16 -0.70 0.69
CA TRP A 47 -0.52 -2.09 0.43
C TRP A 47 -1.45 -2.22 -0.77
N LEU A 48 -2.50 -1.41 -0.82
CA LEU A 48 -3.48 -1.40 -1.90
C LEU A 48 -2.84 -0.99 -3.23
N LYS A 49 -1.94 0.00 -3.24
CA LYS A 49 -1.16 0.40 -4.42
C LYS A 49 -0.31 -0.73 -4.99
N ASN A 50 0.24 -1.60 -4.14
CA ASN A 50 1.09 -2.71 -4.57
C ASN A 50 0.29 -3.96 -4.96
N ARG A 51 -0.80 -4.28 -4.25
CA ARG A 51 -1.58 -5.52 -4.44
C ARG A 51 -2.85 -5.38 -5.27
N CYS A 52 -3.38 -4.16 -5.43
CA CYS A 52 -4.52 -3.83 -6.29
C CYS A 52 -4.22 -2.55 -7.12
N PRO A 53 -3.13 -2.58 -7.93
CA PRO A 53 -2.65 -1.41 -8.65
C PRO A 53 -3.64 -0.90 -9.71
N ASP A 54 -4.51 -1.76 -10.22
CA ASP A 54 -5.58 -1.45 -11.16
C ASP A 54 -6.54 -0.38 -10.63
N LYS A 55 -6.80 -0.36 -9.31
CA LYS A 55 -7.75 0.57 -8.67
C LYS A 55 -7.08 1.67 -7.86
N TRP A 56 -5.90 1.40 -7.30
CA TRP A 56 -5.31 2.26 -6.27
C TRP A 56 -4.03 2.97 -6.68
N ARG A 57 -3.43 2.62 -7.83
CA ARG A 57 -2.21 3.28 -8.31
C ARG A 57 -2.52 4.71 -8.73
N ASP A 58 -1.67 5.66 -8.34
CA ASP A 58 -1.90 7.09 -8.60
C ASP A 58 -1.96 7.40 -10.10
N LYS A 59 -1.21 6.65 -10.91
CA LYS A 59 -1.28 6.66 -12.37
C LYS A 59 -1.68 5.26 -12.82
N PRO A 60 -2.97 5.02 -13.11
CA PRO A 60 -3.39 3.82 -13.80
C PRO A 60 -2.57 3.70 -15.09
N GLN A 61 -2.16 2.49 -15.46
CA GLN A 61 -1.69 2.29 -16.84
C GLN A 61 -2.90 2.54 -17.72
N ASP A 62 -2.79 3.48 -18.65
CA ASP A 62 -3.80 3.65 -19.68
C ASP A 62 -3.99 2.29 -20.36
N ASN A 63 -5.23 1.89 -20.59
CA ASN A 63 -5.51 0.73 -21.42
C ASN A 63 -5.06 1.12 -22.83
N ASP A 64 -3.79 0.86 -23.12
CA ASP A 64 -3.07 1.09 -24.38
C ASP A 64 -3.94 0.82 -25.61
N ASN A 65 -4.82 -0.17 -25.51
CA ASN A 65 -5.80 -0.58 -26.51
C ASN A 65 -6.68 0.56 -27.07
N GLU A 66 -7.07 1.57 -26.27
CA GLU A 66 -7.92 2.65 -26.79
C GLU A 66 -7.10 3.70 -27.56
N VAL A 67 -5.89 4.00 -27.08
CA VAL A 67 -4.97 4.92 -27.74
C VAL A 67 -4.50 4.34 -29.07
N PHE A 68 -4.11 3.07 -29.09
CA PHE A 68 -3.70 2.38 -30.32
C PHE A 68 -4.82 2.36 -31.37
N ARG A 69 -6.07 2.07 -30.98
CA ARG A 69 -7.20 2.12 -31.92
C ARG A 69 -7.44 3.50 -32.52
N ARG A 70 -7.26 4.57 -31.73
CA ARG A 70 -7.39 5.95 -32.23
C ARG A 70 -6.27 6.28 -33.21
N LEU A 71 -5.04 5.84 -32.92
CA LEU A 71 -3.89 6.01 -33.82
C LEU A 71 -4.08 5.25 -35.13
N ASP A 72 -4.51 4.00 -35.09
CA ASP A 72 -4.79 3.20 -36.29
C ASP A 72 -5.82 3.88 -37.20
N LYS A 73 -6.87 4.46 -36.61
CA LYS A 73 -7.89 5.20 -37.35
C LYS A 73 -7.31 6.43 -38.04
N ILE A 74 -6.50 7.22 -37.33
CA ILE A 74 -5.87 8.43 -37.88
C ILE A 74 -4.88 8.06 -39.00
N MET A 75 -4.09 7.00 -38.82
CA MET A 75 -3.16 6.53 -39.85
C MET A 75 -3.92 6.10 -41.12
N GLY A 76 -5.00 5.33 -40.97
CA GLY A 76 -5.83 4.93 -42.11
C GLY A 76 -6.48 6.11 -42.84
N GLU A 77 -6.85 7.18 -42.13
CA GLU A 77 -7.36 8.42 -42.74
C GLU A 77 -6.26 9.17 -43.52
N ILE A 78 -5.03 9.20 -43.01
CA ILE A 78 -3.88 9.82 -43.68
C ILE A 78 -3.49 9.04 -44.94
N ASP A 79 -3.43 7.71 -44.85
CA ASP A 79 -3.10 6.85 -45.99
C ASP A 79 -4.14 7.00 -47.11
N ALA A 80 -5.43 7.05 -46.75
CA ALA A 80 -6.52 7.26 -47.71
C ALA A 80 -6.57 8.67 -48.33
N GLU A 81 -5.94 9.67 -47.71
CA GLU A 81 -5.75 11.01 -48.29
C GLU A 81 -4.49 11.08 -49.16
N ALA A 82 -3.45 10.32 -48.81
CA ALA A 82 -2.20 10.24 -49.58
C ALA A 82 -2.36 9.48 -50.90
N ASP A 83 -3.26 8.50 -50.95
CA ASP A 83 -3.60 7.72 -52.15
C ASP A 83 -4.63 8.41 -53.07
N ARG A 84 -5.07 9.63 -52.74
CA ARG A 84 -6.09 10.40 -53.47
C ARG A 84 -5.46 11.40 -54.46
#